data_AF-A0A8E6B2C2-F1
#
_entry.id   AF-A0A8E6B2C2-F1
#
_cell.length_a   1.000
_cell.length_b   1.000
_cell.length_c   1.000
_cell.angle_alpha   90.00
_cell.angle_beta   90.00
_cell.angle_gamma   90.00
#
_symmetry.space_group_name_H-M   'P 1'
#
loop_
_entity.id
_entity.type
_entity.pdbx_description
1 polymer ?
#
loop_
_entity_poly.entity_id
_entity_poly.type
_entity_poly.pdbx_seq_one_letter_code
_entity_poly.pdbx_strand_id
1 'polypeptide(L)'
;MSQTYDLAQLDEVTTGYLRKARDTRATGLPGAILEGSNGNPLWIFLLGLMVLIITLILTFPSSEDPHKTAMLQTAGFLLGGWTTLYAFRVWRAQGRNQNLGRFWYADPHYLWMCSGWKVTILAQGSIKLAKTQSISDQSKLSKVVVQTLAGNYTFVASDSLMASYFVDFLNVLHELKVRYPDAANMSPAQLGHNAQIIAGQGRYPEFLDRGSGGLLNSLPHPQVGNSSSSGIVPLLIILAVGCLCYFGLPKINEPLRDESTYAHALSQKDHDLHPLRNYLADERNKLHREDAEKALSEAFDKQIAAIQQKEGVDPLRADAFCKILDKIRSDRKLGLYIYLNEIKNDQLKGEDFQEINVGDRKDRAVKRVSRKVLSVLQPGLVRFLALTSEEDRANLVITWKLLNPRPNNVYDIQWSYTLKAPQSSSESQSPVEPEKPFFTKTQIFQNKSVAGVENLLNLILDDLLHKTFGSVIEIMDLPNLEEDNN
;
A
#
# COMPACT_ATOMS: atom_id res chain seq x y z
N MET A 1 -47.55 3.72 6.32
CA MET A 1 -46.19 4.20 5.98
C MET A 1 -45.29 4.00 7.20
N SER A 2 -44.01 3.69 7.01
CA SER A 2 -43.06 3.61 8.13
C SER A 2 -42.48 4.99 8.44
N GLN A 3 -42.21 5.24 9.72
CA GLN A 3 -41.55 6.45 10.20
C GLN A 3 -40.31 6.06 10.99
N THR A 4 -39.18 6.71 10.74
CA THR A 4 -37.93 6.44 11.47
C THR A 4 -37.58 7.63 12.34
N TYR A 5 -37.36 7.36 13.61
CA TYR A 5 -36.96 8.32 14.63
C TYR A 5 -35.57 7.97 15.15
N ASP A 6 -34.76 8.97 15.43
CA ASP A 6 -33.63 8.78 16.33
C ASP A 6 -34.18 8.64 17.77
N LEU A 7 -33.58 7.77 18.58
CA LEU A 7 -34.00 7.52 19.96
C LEU A 7 -33.99 8.80 20.81
N ALA A 8 -33.04 9.70 20.51
CA ALA A 8 -32.97 11.00 21.15
C ALA A 8 -34.14 11.93 20.80
N GLN A 9 -34.86 11.66 19.70
CA GLN A 9 -36.04 12.43 19.29
C GLN A 9 -37.34 11.88 19.88
N LEU A 10 -37.38 10.61 20.27
CA LEU A 10 -38.57 10.01 20.87
C LEU A 10 -38.83 10.59 22.26
N ASP A 11 -40.10 10.75 22.60
CA ASP A 11 -40.53 11.11 23.94
C ASP A 11 -40.11 10.06 24.99
N GLU A 12 -40.01 10.48 26.24
CA GLU A 12 -39.53 9.63 27.35
C GLU A 12 -40.48 8.46 27.62
N VAL A 13 -41.80 8.63 27.40
CA VAL A 13 -42.80 7.59 27.64
C VAL A 13 -42.64 6.46 26.63
N THR A 14 -42.55 6.77 25.34
CA THR A 14 -42.29 5.79 24.28
C THR A 14 -40.94 5.10 24.48
N THR A 15 -39.90 5.87 24.82
CA THR A 15 -38.57 5.32 25.09
C THR A 15 -38.57 4.39 26.31
N GLY A 16 -39.23 4.78 27.39
CA GLY A 16 -39.40 3.98 28.60
C GLY A 16 -40.18 2.70 28.34
N TYR A 17 -41.23 2.78 27.52
CA TYR A 17 -42.01 1.62 27.09
C TYR A 17 -41.18 0.61 26.29
N LEU A 18 -40.40 1.07 25.32
CA LEU A 18 -39.52 0.20 24.52
C LEU A 18 -38.38 -0.42 25.36
N ARG A 19 -37.82 0.35 26.31
CA ARG A 19 -36.85 -0.19 27.28
C ARG A 19 -37.49 -1.28 28.14
N LYS A 20 -38.69 -1.03 28.67
CA LYS A 20 -39.42 -2.02 29.46
C LYS A 20 -39.70 -3.28 28.63
N ALA A 21 -40.11 -3.13 27.37
CA ALA A 21 -40.34 -4.26 26.47
C ALA A 21 -39.08 -5.10 26.25
N ARG A 22 -37.93 -4.46 26.09
CA ARG A 22 -36.65 -5.15 26.01
C ARG A 22 -36.30 -5.85 27.32
N ASP A 23 -36.31 -5.13 28.43
CA ASP A 23 -35.80 -5.60 29.73
C ASP A 23 -36.66 -6.73 30.30
N THR A 24 -37.98 -6.70 30.08
CA THR A 24 -38.89 -7.78 30.50
C THR A 24 -39.09 -8.85 29.42
N ARG A 25 -38.45 -8.73 28.26
CA ARG A 25 -38.73 -9.58 27.08
C ARG A 25 -40.22 -9.64 26.74
N ALA A 26 -40.86 -8.47 26.77
CA ALA A 26 -42.30 -8.27 26.60
C ALA A 26 -43.20 -8.97 27.65
N THR A 27 -42.63 -9.56 28.69
CA THR A 27 -43.41 -10.15 29.79
C THR A 27 -44.22 -9.05 30.48
N GLY A 28 -45.53 -9.27 30.61
CA GLY A 28 -46.46 -8.30 31.20
C GLY A 28 -46.80 -7.10 30.31
N LEU A 29 -46.38 -7.09 29.04
CA LEU A 29 -46.78 -6.11 28.03
C LEU A 29 -47.65 -6.79 26.97
N PRO A 30 -48.56 -6.05 26.30
CA PRO A 30 -49.49 -6.64 25.34
C PRO A 30 -48.86 -6.83 23.95
N GLY A 31 -47.68 -7.45 23.86
CA GLY A 31 -46.95 -7.58 22.60
C GLY A 31 -45.92 -8.72 22.58
N ALA A 32 -45.41 -9.04 21.40
CA ALA A 32 -44.33 -10.01 21.25
C ALA A 32 -43.00 -9.31 20.93
N ILE A 33 -41.88 -9.83 21.43
CA ILE A 33 -40.54 -9.33 21.13
C ILE A 33 -39.71 -10.40 20.43
N LEU A 34 -38.88 -9.96 19.49
CA LEU A 34 -37.90 -10.76 18.78
C LEU A 34 -36.53 -10.10 18.93
N GLU A 35 -35.62 -10.75 19.65
CA GLU A 35 -34.25 -10.25 19.81
C GLU A 35 -33.47 -10.40 18.49
N GLY A 36 -32.78 -9.33 18.08
CA GLY A 36 -31.90 -9.36 16.94
C GLY A 36 -30.47 -9.73 17.34
N SER A 37 -29.71 -10.32 16.42
CA SER A 37 -28.28 -10.50 16.62
C SER A 37 -27.59 -9.13 16.68
N ASN A 38 -27.07 -8.78 17.86
CA ASN A 38 -26.16 -7.65 18.01
C ASN A 38 -24.79 -8.08 17.50
N GLY A 39 -24.25 -7.35 16.53
CA GLY A 39 -22.86 -7.57 16.10
C GLY A 39 -21.93 -7.42 17.31
N ASN A 40 -20.99 -8.35 17.48
CA ASN A 40 -20.08 -8.31 18.62
C ASN A 40 -19.11 -7.12 18.44
N PRO A 41 -19.20 -6.06 19.27
CA PRO A 41 -18.32 -4.90 19.17
C PRO A 41 -16.83 -5.26 19.31
N LEU A 42 -16.50 -6.39 19.96
CA LEU A 42 -15.13 -6.88 20.08
C LEU A 42 -14.49 -7.14 18.71
N TRP A 43 -15.20 -7.75 17.76
CA TRP A 43 -14.66 -8.01 16.42
C TRP A 43 -14.38 -6.72 15.65
N ILE A 44 -15.24 -5.72 15.82
CA ILE A 44 -15.06 -4.40 15.21
C ILE A 44 -13.86 -3.69 15.83
N PHE A 45 -13.70 -3.76 17.15
CA PHE A 45 -12.53 -3.23 17.85
C PHE A 45 -11.24 -3.87 17.36
N LEU A 46 -11.19 -5.21 17.30
CA LEU A 46 -10.02 -5.95 16.81
C LEU A 46 -9.70 -5.62 15.36
N LEU A 47 -10.71 -5.48 14.50
CA LEU A 47 -10.54 -5.05 13.11
C LEU A 47 -9.93 -3.64 13.03
N GLY A 48 -10.43 -2.70 13.85
CA GLY A 48 -9.88 -1.35 13.94
C GLY A 48 -8.41 -1.35 14.35
N LEU A 49 -8.06 -2.09 15.40
CA LEU A 49 -6.68 -2.24 15.90
C LEU A 49 -5.78 -2.91 14.85
N MET A 50 -6.27 -3.92 14.15
CA MET A 50 -5.54 -4.60 13.07
C MET A 50 -5.22 -3.63 11.93
N VAL A 51 -6.18 -2.80 11.51
CA VAL A 51 -5.94 -1.76 10.48
C VAL A 51 -4.84 -0.79 10.92
N LEU A 52 -4.86 -0.36 12.19
CA LEU A 52 -3.82 0.52 12.74
C LEU A 52 -2.44 -0.14 12.70
N ILE A 53 -2.34 -1.38 13.17
CA ILE A 53 -1.07 -2.13 13.22
C ILE A 53 -0.54 -2.39 11.81
N ILE A 54 -1.39 -2.87 10.89
CA ILE A 54 -0.98 -3.13 9.49
C ILE A 54 -0.50 -1.84 8.83
N THR A 55 -1.21 -0.73 9.03
CA THR A 55 -0.80 0.57 8.48
C THR A 55 0.58 0.97 9.01
N LEU A 56 0.82 0.77 10.31
CA LEU A 56 2.11 1.12 10.93
C LEU A 56 3.23 0.22 10.40
N ILE A 57 3.01 -1.11 10.30
CA ILE A 57 4.00 -2.05 9.74
C ILE A 57 4.32 -1.73 8.28
N LEU A 58 3.32 -1.44 7.46
CA LEU A 58 3.53 -1.13 6.04
C LEU A 58 4.23 0.22 5.81
N THR A 59 4.24 1.11 6.80
CA THR A 59 4.80 2.45 6.67
C THR A 59 6.13 2.64 7.40
N PHE A 60 6.60 1.63 8.14
CA PHE A 60 7.85 1.66 8.90
C PHE A 60 8.80 0.51 8.51
N PRO A 61 10.05 0.78 8.11
CA PRO A 61 10.64 2.09 7.76
C PRO A 61 10.27 2.49 6.33
N SER A 62 9.77 3.72 6.14
CA SER A 62 9.48 4.22 4.79
C SER A 62 10.74 4.67 4.08
N SER A 63 10.96 4.18 2.86
CA SER A 63 11.92 4.73 1.90
C SER A 63 11.28 5.73 0.93
N GLU A 64 9.96 5.89 1.00
CA GLU A 64 9.18 6.77 0.11
C GLU A 64 9.15 8.23 0.60
N ASP A 65 8.48 9.08 -0.18
CA ASP A 65 8.24 10.47 0.18
C ASP A 65 7.50 10.57 1.55
N PRO A 66 8.05 11.31 2.54
CA PRO A 66 7.45 11.46 3.86
C PRO A 66 5.98 11.91 3.83
N HIS A 67 5.60 12.74 2.84
CA HIS A 67 4.22 13.20 2.70
C HIS A 67 3.27 12.11 2.24
N LYS A 68 3.71 11.23 1.33
CA LYS A 68 2.91 10.08 0.88
C LYS A 68 2.72 9.09 2.03
N THR A 69 3.79 8.80 2.77
CA THR A 69 3.73 7.95 3.95
C THR A 69 2.81 8.53 5.02
N ALA A 70 2.92 9.84 5.30
CA ALA A 70 2.05 10.52 6.26
C ALA A 70 0.58 10.51 5.84
N MET A 71 0.28 10.66 4.54
CA MET A 71 -1.08 10.56 4.01
C MET A 71 -1.65 9.16 4.22
N LEU A 72 -0.88 8.12 3.93
CA LEU A 72 -1.29 6.72 4.14
C LEU A 72 -1.49 6.40 5.62
N GLN A 73 -0.56 6.82 6.47
CA GLN A 73 -0.68 6.68 7.93
C GLN A 73 -1.91 7.41 8.46
N THR A 74 -2.16 8.64 8.01
CA THR A 74 -3.35 9.41 8.41
C THR A 74 -4.64 8.70 7.99
N ALA A 75 -4.71 8.17 6.76
CA ALA A 75 -5.86 7.40 6.29
C ALA A 75 -6.09 6.15 7.16
N GLY A 76 -5.03 5.38 7.45
CA GLY A 76 -5.13 4.21 8.32
C GLY A 76 -5.50 4.56 9.76
N PHE A 77 -4.95 5.64 10.33
CA PHE A 77 -5.30 6.13 11.67
C PHE A 77 -6.76 6.60 11.75
N LEU A 78 -7.24 7.33 10.74
CA LEU A 78 -8.64 7.76 10.69
C LEU A 78 -9.58 6.55 10.55
N LEU A 79 -9.31 5.62 9.64
CA LEU A 79 -10.15 4.44 9.42
C LEU A 79 -10.13 3.49 10.63
N GLY A 80 -8.94 3.11 11.09
CA GLY A 80 -8.75 2.20 12.22
C GLY A 80 -9.21 2.82 13.53
N GLY A 81 -8.88 4.10 13.75
CA GLY A 81 -9.30 4.88 14.92
C GLY A 81 -10.82 5.09 14.96
N TRP A 82 -11.45 5.41 13.83
CA TRP A 82 -12.90 5.54 13.73
C TRP A 82 -13.60 4.21 14.04
N THR A 83 -13.12 3.11 13.48
CA THR A 83 -13.66 1.76 13.71
C THR A 83 -13.55 1.36 15.18
N THR A 84 -12.39 1.64 15.80
CA THR A 84 -12.14 1.41 17.22
C THR A 84 -13.06 2.26 18.10
N LEU A 85 -13.20 3.55 17.79
CA LEU A 85 -14.08 4.47 18.50
C LEU A 85 -15.55 4.10 18.36
N TYR A 86 -15.96 3.60 17.20
CA TYR A 86 -17.30 3.06 16.98
C TYR A 86 -17.58 1.88 17.91
N ALA A 87 -16.64 0.93 18.03
CA ALA A 87 -16.79 -0.20 18.96
C ALA A 87 -16.93 0.27 20.42
N PHE A 88 -16.10 1.22 20.86
CA PHE A 88 -16.24 1.85 22.18
C PHE A 88 -17.58 2.56 22.36
N ARG A 89 -18.08 3.23 21.32
CA ARG A 89 -19.40 3.88 21.36
C ARG A 89 -20.50 2.84 21.56
N VAL A 90 -20.44 1.71 20.87
CA VAL A 90 -21.39 0.61 21.03
C VAL A 90 -21.32 0.03 22.44
N TRP A 91 -20.12 -0.28 22.96
CA TRP A 91 -19.93 -0.78 24.33
C TRP A 91 -20.46 0.18 25.39
N ARG A 92 -20.08 1.46 25.30
CA ARG A 92 -20.53 2.47 26.28
C ARG A 92 -22.04 2.67 26.24
N ALA A 93 -22.63 2.58 25.07
CA ALA A 93 -24.07 2.74 24.90
C ALA A 93 -24.84 1.53 25.45
N GLN A 94 -24.30 0.32 25.36
CA GLN A 94 -24.86 -0.87 26.03
C GLN A 94 -24.96 -0.67 27.55
N GLY A 95 -23.99 0.00 28.18
CA GLY A 95 -23.99 0.21 29.63
C GLY A 95 -24.83 1.39 30.16
N ARG A 96 -25.34 2.29 29.30
CA ARG A 96 -25.94 3.58 29.73
C ARG A 96 -27.44 3.73 29.51
N ASN A 97 -28.19 2.68 29.18
CA ASN A 97 -29.62 2.75 28.78
C ASN A 97 -29.92 3.70 27.60
N GLN A 98 -28.92 4.35 27.02
CA GLN A 98 -29.03 5.22 25.84
C GLN A 98 -29.11 4.44 24.52
N ASN A 99 -28.99 3.12 24.59
CA ASN A 99 -29.07 2.22 23.46
C ASN A 99 -30.19 1.20 23.73
N LEU A 100 -31.14 1.07 22.81
CA LEU A 100 -32.17 0.04 22.89
C LEU A 100 -31.64 -1.33 22.45
N GLY A 101 -30.49 -1.39 21.77
CA GLY A 101 -29.99 -2.60 21.13
C GLY A 101 -30.76 -2.90 19.85
N ARG A 102 -30.60 -4.11 19.32
CA ARG A 102 -31.34 -4.58 18.15
C ARG A 102 -32.45 -5.54 18.57
N PHE A 103 -33.70 -5.13 18.39
CA PHE A 103 -34.86 -6.00 18.59
C PHE A 103 -36.06 -5.50 17.79
N TRP A 104 -37.02 -6.38 17.60
CA TRP A 104 -38.30 -6.06 16.98
C TRP A 104 -39.39 -6.32 18.00
N TYR A 105 -40.26 -5.35 18.23
CA TYR A 105 -41.35 -5.46 19.18
C TYR A 105 -42.65 -5.17 18.44
N ALA A 106 -43.63 -6.07 18.54
CA ALA A 106 -44.92 -5.91 17.92
C ALA A 106 -45.97 -5.75 19.01
N ASP A 107 -46.75 -4.69 18.91
CA ASP A 107 -47.91 -4.43 19.75
C ASP A 107 -49.17 -4.27 18.86
N PRO A 108 -50.36 -4.10 19.45
CA PRO A 108 -51.62 -3.98 18.73
C PRO A 108 -51.66 -2.80 17.75
N HIS A 109 -50.88 -1.75 17.95
CA HIS A 109 -50.85 -0.57 17.09
C HIS A 109 -49.67 -0.56 16.12
N TYR A 110 -48.50 -1.01 16.56
CA TYR A 110 -47.25 -0.79 15.85
C TYR A 110 -46.31 -2.00 15.90
N LEU A 111 -45.56 -2.16 14.82
CA LEU A 111 -44.32 -2.91 14.77
C LEU A 111 -43.15 -1.92 14.93
N TRP A 112 -42.48 -2.02 16.07
CA TRP A 112 -41.31 -1.26 16.46
C TRP A 112 -40.04 -2.00 16.06
N MET A 113 -39.24 -1.41 15.19
CA MET A 113 -37.95 -1.95 14.75
C MET A 113 -36.85 -1.12 15.39
N CYS A 114 -36.28 -1.64 16.48
CA CYS A 114 -35.21 -0.97 17.21
C CYS A 114 -33.86 -1.44 16.69
N SER A 115 -33.03 -0.50 16.25
CA SER A 115 -31.66 -0.74 15.79
C SER A 115 -30.72 0.28 16.41
N GLY A 116 -30.28 -0.05 17.62
CA GLY A 116 -29.36 0.77 18.38
C GLY A 116 -30.00 2.07 18.88
N TRP A 117 -29.77 3.12 18.08
CA TRP A 117 -30.22 4.49 18.32
C TRP A 117 -31.37 4.90 17.41
N LYS A 118 -31.83 4.01 16.52
CA LYS A 118 -32.90 4.28 15.58
C LYS A 118 -34.09 3.39 15.90
N VAL A 119 -35.28 3.97 15.82
CA VAL A 119 -36.54 3.27 15.99
C VAL A 119 -37.37 3.53 14.74
N THR A 120 -37.59 2.49 13.96
CA THR A 120 -38.51 2.56 12.82
C THR A 120 -39.84 1.95 13.23
N ILE A 121 -40.90 2.72 13.06
CA ILE A 121 -42.26 2.38 13.47
C ILE A 121 -43.07 2.10 12.23
N LEU A 122 -43.77 0.97 12.23
CA LEU A 122 -44.70 0.59 11.18
C LEU A 122 -46.07 0.35 11.80
N ALA A 123 -47.12 0.99 11.28
CA ALA A 123 -48.48 0.73 11.75
C ALA A 123 -48.90 -0.72 11.45
N GLN A 124 -49.47 -1.40 12.45
CA GLN A 124 -49.87 -2.81 12.35
C GLN A 124 -50.90 -3.06 11.25
N GLY A 125 -51.79 -2.09 10.97
CA GLY A 125 -52.75 -2.18 9.87
C GLY A 125 -52.12 -2.22 8.47
N SER A 126 -50.82 -1.93 8.36
CA SER A 126 -50.07 -2.05 7.09
C SER A 126 -49.48 -3.45 6.87
N ILE A 127 -49.53 -4.35 7.87
CA ILE A 127 -49.00 -5.71 7.79
C ILE A 127 -50.06 -6.63 7.20
N LYS A 128 -49.69 -7.34 6.13
CA LYS A 128 -50.56 -8.33 5.47
C LYS A 128 -50.29 -9.76 5.93
N LEU A 129 -49.00 -10.09 6.04
CA LEU A 129 -48.57 -11.47 6.29
C LEU A 129 -47.16 -11.47 6.86
N ALA A 130 -46.94 -12.28 7.88
CA ALA A 130 -45.61 -12.60 8.39
C ALA A 130 -45.29 -14.08 8.13
N LYS A 131 -44.06 -14.38 7.75
CA LYS A 131 -43.57 -15.75 7.53
C LYS A 131 -42.17 -15.92 8.09
N THR A 132 -41.87 -17.12 8.59
CA THR A 132 -40.51 -17.56 8.87
C THR A 132 -39.93 -18.26 7.65
N GLN A 133 -38.63 -18.07 7.41
CA GLN A 133 -37.82 -18.76 6.42
C GLN A 133 -36.55 -19.25 7.11
N SER A 134 -36.21 -20.53 6.96
CA SER A 134 -34.91 -21.03 7.41
C SER A 134 -33.82 -20.42 6.51
N ILE A 135 -32.74 -19.90 7.11
CA ILE A 135 -31.60 -19.33 6.35
C ILE A 135 -30.71 -20.45 5.80
N SER A 136 -30.67 -21.58 6.49
CA SER A 136 -29.96 -22.80 6.11
C SER A 136 -30.50 -23.94 6.97
N ASP A 137 -30.62 -25.14 6.40
CA ASP A 137 -31.11 -26.34 7.09
C ASP A 137 -30.34 -26.68 8.38
N GLN A 138 -29.10 -26.18 8.51
CA GLN A 138 -28.24 -26.39 9.68
C GLN A 138 -28.16 -25.20 10.63
N SER A 139 -28.69 -24.02 10.26
CA SER A 139 -28.56 -22.82 11.08
C SER A 139 -29.71 -22.70 12.08
N LYS A 140 -29.40 -22.37 13.34
CA LYS A 140 -30.39 -21.97 14.35
C LYS A 140 -31.05 -20.60 14.04
N LEU A 141 -30.59 -19.92 13.00
CA LEU A 141 -31.04 -18.59 12.62
C LEU A 141 -32.29 -18.68 11.74
N SER A 142 -33.32 -17.93 12.11
CA SER A 142 -34.55 -17.83 11.33
C SER A 142 -34.69 -16.44 10.75
N LYS A 143 -35.03 -16.37 9.46
CA LYS A 143 -35.37 -15.13 8.78
C LYS A 143 -36.86 -14.90 8.92
N VAL A 144 -37.27 -13.80 9.54
CA VAL A 144 -38.67 -13.38 9.57
C VAL A 144 -38.90 -12.39 8.45
N VAL A 145 -39.88 -12.67 7.58
CA VAL A 145 -40.29 -11.81 6.47
C VAL A 145 -41.67 -11.27 6.77
N VAL A 146 -41.78 -9.96 6.96
CA VAL A 146 -43.05 -9.26 7.17
C VAL A 146 -43.41 -8.52 5.88
N GLN A 147 -44.48 -8.97 5.24
CA GLN A 147 -45.03 -8.37 4.04
C GLN A 147 -45.98 -7.24 4.41
N THR A 148 -45.74 -6.06 3.85
CA THR A 148 -46.52 -4.85 4.10
C THR A 148 -47.00 -4.24 2.79
N LEU A 149 -47.95 -3.30 2.88
CA LEU A 149 -48.37 -2.51 1.71
C LEU A 149 -47.23 -1.73 1.04
N ALA A 150 -46.18 -1.39 1.80
CA ALA A 150 -45.05 -0.59 1.32
C ALA A 150 -43.84 -1.44 0.87
N GLY A 151 -43.91 -2.77 0.99
CA GLY A 151 -42.81 -3.68 0.68
C GLY A 151 -42.57 -4.72 1.77
N ASN A 152 -41.47 -5.48 1.64
CA ASN A 152 -41.10 -6.55 2.56
C ASN A 152 -40.03 -6.07 3.55
N TYR A 153 -40.25 -6.32 4.84
CA TYR A 153 -39.23 -6.15 5.87
C TYR A 153 -38.69 -7.52 6.27
N THR A 154 -37.35 -7.65 6.30
CA THR A 154 -36.69 -8.89 6.65
C THR A 154 -35.86 -8.74 7.92
N PHE A 155 -36.07 -9.64 8.87
CA PHE A 155 -35.40 -9.67 10.16
C PHE A 155 -34.66 -10.99 10.33
N VAL A 156 -33.56 -10.99 11.07
CA VAL A 156 -32.79 -12.19 11.39
C VAL A 156 -32.85 -12.40 12.89
N ALA A 157 -33.53 -13.47 13.30
CA ALA A 157 -33.68 -13.88 14.67
C ALA A 157 -32.61 -14.92 15.04
N SER A 158 -32.11 -14.83 16.27
CA SER A 158 -31.20 -15.83 16.85
C SER A 158 -31.90 -17.09 17.34
N ASP A 159 -33.21 -17.04 17.54
CA ASP A 159 -34.03 -18.13 18.08
C ASP A 159 -35.22 -18.40 17.16
N SER A 160 -35.28 -19.62 16.62
CA SER A 160 -36.33 -20.05 15.69
C SER A 160 -37.71 -20.18 16.34
N LEU A 161 -37.77 -20.56 17.62
CA LEU A 161 -39.04 -20.68 18.35
C LEU A 161 -39.64 -19.31 18.61
N MET A 162 -38.82 -18.36 19.07
CA MET A 162 -39.25 -16.98 19.25
C MET A 162 -39.61 -16.32 17.91
N ALA A 163 -38.91 -16.65 16.82
CA ALA A 163 -39.26 -16.19 15.49
C ALA A 163 -40.62 -16.71 15.03
N SER A 164 -40.92 -17.99 15.25
CA SER A 164 -42.23 -18.58 14.95
C SER A 164 -43.32 -17.90 15.78
N TYR A 165 -43.15 -17.83 17.10
CA TYR A 165 -44.09 -17.18 18.00
C TYR A 165 -44.37 -15.72 17.61
N PHE A 166 -43.33 -14.96 17.26
CA PHE A 166 -43.47 -13.58 16.81
C PHE A 166 -44.24 -13.46 15.49
N VAL A 167 -44.03 -14.38 14.54
CA VAL A 167 -44.78 -14.45 13.28
C VAL A 167 -46.24 -14.82 13.53
N ASP A 168 -46.48 -15.81 14.37
CA ASP A 168 -47.82 -16.26 14.75
C ASP A 168 -48.58 -15.12 15.44
N PHE A 169 -47.93 -14.41 16.36
CA PHE A 169 -48.48 -13.22 16.99
C PHE A 169 -48.90 -12.12 16.00
N LEU A 170 -48.04 -11.80 15.02
CA LEU A 170 -48.35 -10.81 13.98
C LEU A 170 -49.54 -11.24 13.12
N ASN A 171 -49.60 -12.51 12.73
CA ASN A 171 -50.67 -13.06 11.91
C ASN A 171 -51.99 -13.13 12.69
N VAL A 172 -51.96 -13.55 13.95
CA VAL A 172 -53.12 -13.56 14.85
C VAL A 172 -53.65 -12.15 15.10
N LEU A 173 -52.79 -11.16 15.34
CA LEU A 173 -53.23 -9.77 15.48
C LEU A 173 -53.94 -9.25 14.23
N HIS A 174 -53.46 -9.65 13.04
CA HIS A 174 -54.12 -9.32 11.79
C HIS A 174 -55.47 -10.03 11.66
N GLU A 175 -55.51 -11.34 11.94
CA GLU A 175 -56.72 -12.15 11.85
C GLU A 175 -57.80 -11.68 12.84
N LEU A 176 -57.44 -11.39 14.10
CA LEU A 176 -58.39 -10.91 15.12
C LEU A 176 -59.11 -9.63 14.66
N LYS A 177 -58.38 -8.70 14.05
CA LYS A 177 -58.94 -7.43 13.55
C LYS A 177 -59.85 -7.61 12.33
N VAL A 178 -59.58 -8.62 11.50
CA VAL A 178 -60.34 -8.87 10.27
C VAL A 178 -61.56 -9.76 10.52
N ARG A 179 -61.41 -10.78 11.38
CA ARG A 179 -62.36 -11.88 11.53
C ARG A 179 -63.37 -11.67 12.67
N TYR A 180 -63.03 -10.89 13.70
CA TYR A 180 -63.87 -10.69 14.87
C TYR A 180 -64.31 -9.23 14.98
N PRO A 181 -65.58 -8.90 14.69
CA PRO A 181 -66.10 -7.53 14.84
C PRO A 181 -65.94 -6.99 16.26
N ASP A 182 -66.06 -7.87 17.26
CA ASP A 182 -65.87 -7.54 18.67
C ASP A 182 -64.46 -7.07 19.02
N ALA A 183 -63.44 -7.46 18.23
CA ALA A 183 -62.08 -7.01 18.43
C ALA A 183 -61.92 -5.49 18.22
N ALA A 184 -62.84 -4.85 17.48
CA ALA A 184 -62.88 -3.40 17.33
C ALA A 184 -63.23 -2.67 18.64
N ASN A 185 -63.94 -3.32 19.55
CA ASN A 185 -64.36 -2.77 20.84
C ASN A 185 -63.39 -3.12 21.98
N MET A 186 -62.37 -3.93 21.72
CA MET A 186 -61.37 -4.30 22.72
C MET A 186 -60.36 -3.20 22.93
N SER A 187 -59.89 -3.05 24.17
CA SER A 187 -58.73 -2.21 24.42
C SER A 187 -57.51 -2.82 23.70
N PRO A 188 -56.54 -1.99 23.27
CA PRO A 188 -55.31 -2.50 22.67
C PRO A 188 -54.64 -3.54 23.57
N ALA A 189 -54.60 -3.31 24.88
CA ALA A 189 -54.01 -4.24 25.84
C ALA A 189 -54.69 -5.63 25.84
N GLN A 190 -56.03 -5.67 25.79
CA GLN A 190 -56.80 -6.92 25.64
C GLN A 190 -56.53 -7.61 24.31
N LEU A 191 -56.47 -6.85 23.22
CA LEU A 191 -56.22 -7.41 21.89
C LEU A 191 -54.83 -8.06 21.82
N GLY A 192 -53.82 -7.38 22.36
CA GLY A 192 -52.46 -7.91 22.45
C GLY A 192 -52.36 -9.14 23.36
N HIS A 193 -53.04 -9.13 24.50
CA HIS A 193 -53.07 -10.26 25.42
C HIS A 193 -53.71 -11.51 24.79
N ASN A 194 -54.89 -11.36 24.18
CA ASN A 194 -55.55 -12.46 23.47
C ASN A 194 -54.68 -12.99 22.33
N ALA A 195 -54.01 -12.10 21.57
CA ALA A 195 -53.09 -12.51 20.52
C ALA A 195 -51.88 -13.30 21.05
N GLN A 196 -51.32 -12.93 22.21
CA GLN A 196 -50.25 -13.69 22.85
C GLN A 196 -50.70 -15.10 23.26
N ILE A 197 -51.89 -15.24 23.82
CA ILE A 197 -52.46 -16.53 24.23
C ILE A 197 -52.65 -17.43 23.01
N ILE A 198 -53.29 -16.91 21.96
CA ILE A 198 -53.57 -17.68 20.74
C ILE A 198 -52.28 -18.07 20.03
N ALA A 199 -51.31 -17.15 19.90
CA ALA A 199 -50.01 -17.44 19.30
C ALA A 199 -49.21 -18.46 20.11
N GLY A 200 -49.33 -18.47 21.45
CA GLY A 200 -48.64 -19.43 22.31
C GLY A 200 -49.30 -20.81 22.37
N GLN A 201 -50.62 -20.88 22.26
CA GLN A 201 -51.40 -22.12 22.37
C GLN A 201 -51.73 -22.74 21.01
N GLY A 202 -51.62 -21.96 19.92
CA GLY A 202 -52.02 -22.38 18.57
C GLY A 202 -53.52 -22.65 18.40
N ARG A 203 -54.36 -22.18 19.34
CA ARG A 203 -55.80 -22.41 19.36
C ARG A 203 -56.54 -21.12 19.66
N TYR A 204 -57.63 -20.89 18.95
CA TYR A 204 -58.56 -19.81 19.22
C TYR A 204 -59.44 -20.17 20.42
N PRO A 205 -59.53 -19.31 21.46
CA PRO A 205 -60.45 -19.55 22.56
C PRO A 205 -61.90 -19.39 22.07
N GLU A 206 -62.83 -20.11 22.70
CA GLU A 206 -64.26 -20.02 22.39
C GLU A 206 -64.81 -18.62 22.70
N PHE A 207 -64.25 -17.96 23.72
CA PHE A 207 -64.52 -16.57 24.07
C PHE A 207 -63.22 -15.82 24.26
N LEU A 208 -63.12 -14.63 23.66
CA LEU A 208 -61.98 -13.73 23.87
C LEU A 208 -62.04 -13.17 25.29
N ASP A 209 -60.90 -13.18 25.98
CA ASP A 209 -60.84 -12.68 27.35
C ASP A 209 -61.06 -11.16 27.36
N ARG A 210 -62.11 -10.73 28.06
CA ARG A 210 -62.47 -9.33 28.31
C ARG A 210 -61.99 -8.87 29.70
N GLY A 211 -61.54 -9.80 30.55
CA GLY A 211 -60.90 -9.56 31.83
C GLY A 211 -59.52 -8.92 31.66
N SER A 212 -58.96 -8.39 32.75
CA SER A 212 -57.81 -7.46 32.81
C SER A 212 -56.57 -7.92 32.03
N GLY A 213 -56.55 -7.62 30.73
CA GLY A 213 -55.38 -7.76 29.86
C GLY A 213 -54.31 -6.75 30.26
N GLY A 214 -53.40 -7.15 31.14
CA GLY A 214 -52.18 -6.40 31.49
C GLY A 214 -52.39 -5.07 32.25
N LEU A 215 -51.37 -4.67 33.02
CA LEU A 215 -51.37 -3.49 33.89
C LEU A 215 -51.31 -2.12 33.15
N LEU A 216 -51.39 -2.10 31.82
CA LEU A 216 -51.22 -0.88 31.00
C LEU A 216 -52.52 -0.51 30.29
N ASN A 217 -53.21 0.51 30.81
CA ASN A 217 -54.48 1.00 30.26
C ASN A 217 -54.32 1.81 28.96
N SER A 218 -53.11 2.23 28.59
CA SER A 218 -52.84 2.94 27.34
C SER A 218 -51.48 2.56 26.76
N LEU A 219 -51.43 2.43 25.43
CA LEU A 219 -50.19 2.25 24.68
C LEU A 219 -49.68 3.62 24.22
N PRO A 220 -48.37 3.88 24.28
CA PRO A 220 -47.84 5.17 23.86
C PRO A 220 -48.00 5.36 22.35
N HIS A 221 -48.37 6.57 21.96
CA HIS A 221 -48.25 7.02 20.58
C HIS A 221 -46.89 7.70 20.39
N PRO A 222 -46.16 7.38 19.31
CA PRO A 222 -44.84 7.96 19.12
C PRO A 222 -44.93 9.47 18.90
N GLN A 223 -44.24 10.23 19.74
CA GLN A 223 -44.13 11.68 19.62
C GLN A 223 -42.68 12.11 19.53
N VAL A 224 -42.43 13.19 18.79
CA VAL A 224 -41.11 13.85 18.76
C VAL A 224 -41.01 14.72 20.00
N GLY A 225 -40.26 14.27 21.00
CA GLY A 225 -40.05 14.97 22.27
C GLY A 225 -38.86 15.92 22.26
N ASN A 226 -37.85 15.70 21.41
CA ASN A 226 -36.58 16.41 21.45
C ASN A 226 -35.95 16.58 20.06
N SER A 227 -35.14 17.62 19.86
CA SER A 227 -34.31 17.78 18.66
C SER A 227 -33.06 16.88 18.76
N SER A 228 -32.73 16.15 17.69
CA SER A 228 -31.47 15.40 17.64
C SER A 228 -30.27 16.35 17.64
N SER A 229 -29.23 16.04 18.41
CA SER A 229 -27.97 16.78 18.32
C SER A 229 -27.40 16.63 16.90
N SER A 230 -26.99 17.74 16.28
CA SER A 230 -26.56 17.80 14.87
C SER A 230 -25.33 16.95 14.51
N GLY A 231 -24.65 16.34 15.48
CA GLY A 231 -23.47 15.50 15.24
C GLY A 231 -22.26 16.26 14.67
N ILE A 232 -22.31 17.59 14.60
CA ILE A 232 -21.25 18.42 13.99
C ILE A 232 -19.98 18.42 14.85
N VAL A 233 -20.11 18.51 16.18
CA VAL A 233 -18.97 18.55 17.10
C VAL A 233 -18.02 17.35 16.93
N PRO A 234 -18.48 16.08 16.94
CA PRO A 234 -17.58 14.96 16.71
C PRO A 234 -16.95 14.96 15.32
N LEU A 235 -17.65 15.45 14.28
CA LEU A 235 -17.06 15.60 12.95
C LEU A 235 -15.90 16.61 12.93
N LEU A 236 -16.05 17.74 13.63
CA LEU A 236 -14.98 18.74 13.78
C LEU A 236 -13.78 18.18 14.54
N ILE A 237 -14.01 17.37 15.59
CA ILE A 237 -12.93 16.72 16.33
C ILE A 237 -12.16 15.74 15.43
N ILE A 238 -12.85 14.93 14.63
CA ILE A 238 -12.22 13.99 13.69
C ILE A 238 -11.38 14.75 12.66
N LEU A 239 -11.92 15.83 12.11
CA LEU A 239 -11.21 16.68 11.16
C LEU A 239 -9.94 17.27 11.79
N ALA A 240 -10.05 17.82 13.01
CA ALA A 240 -8.91 18.39 13.73
C ALA A 240 -7.82 17.34 14.01
N VAL A 241 -8.20 16.14 14.46
CA VAL A 241 -7.26 15.04 14.68
C VAL A 241 -6.61 14.60 13.37
N GLY A 242 -7.39 14.48 12.29
CA GLY A 242 -6.86 14.16 10.96
C GLY A 242 -5.83 15.18 10.47
N CYS A 243 -6.11 16.47 10.64
CA CYS A 243 -5.16 17.54 10.33
C CYS A 243 -3.89 17.44 11.20
N LEU A 244 -4.03 17.24 12.51
CA LEU A 244 -2.88 17.09 13.41
C LEU A 244 -2.01 15.88 13.02
N CYS A 245 -2.61 14.74 12.69
CA CYS A 245 -1.88 13.58 12.18
C CYS A 245 -1.16 13.92 10.87
N TYR A 246 -1.87 14.52 9.90
CA TYR A 246 -1.29 14.83 8.59
C TYR A 246 -0.11 15.81 8.66
N PHE A 247 -0.18 16.83 9.52
CA PHE A 247 0.92 17.80 9.66
C PHE A 247 2.00 17.37 10.66
N GLY A 248 1.67 16.48 11.60
CA GLY A 248 2.60 15.97 12.61
C GLY A 248 3.46 14.81 12.10
N LEU A 249 2.86 13.86 11.37
CA LEU A 249 3.53 12.65 10.91
C LEU A 249 4.70 12.90 9.94
N PRO A 250 4.66 13.86 8.98
CA PRO A 250 5.82 14.17 8.14
C PRO A 250 7.06 14.54 8.97
N LYS A 251 6.88 15.31 10.05
CA LYS A 251 7.99 15.71 10.94
C LYS A 251 8.63 14.54 11.69
N ILE A 252 7.89 13.44 11.85
CA ILE A 252 8.38 12.19 12.46
C ILE A 252 8.99 11.30 11.37
N ASN A 253 8.37 11.22 10.20
CA ASN A 253 8.79 10.35 9.10
C ASN A 253 10.05 10.86 8.39
N GLU A 254 10.25 12.18 8.29
CA GLU A 254 11.44 12.79 7.69
C GLU A 254 12.76 12.29 8.32
N PRO A 255 12.99 12.41 9.65
CA PRO A 255 14.24 11.93 10.25
C PRO A 255 14.39 10.41 10.18
N LEU A 256 13.28 9.66 10.27
CA LEU A 256 13.30 8.20 10.17
C LEU A 256 13.67 7.70 8.76
N ARG A 257 13.17 8.39 7.74
CA ARG A 257 13.55 8.12 6.34
C ARG A 257 15.02 8.44 6.12
N ASP A 258 15.50 9.56 6.65
CA ASP A 258 16.89 9.96 6.56
C ASP A 258 17.81 8.89 7.18
N GLU A 259 17.51 8.47 8.41
CA GLU A 259 18.20 7.39 9.13
C GLU A 259 18.20 6.08 8.32
N SER A 260 17.03 5.64 7.82
CA SER A 260 16.93 4.38 7.10
C SER A 260 17.67 4.41 5.76
N THR A 261 17.62 5.53 5.05
CA THR A 261 18.32 5.71 3.76
C THR A 261 19.83 5.78 3.97
N TYR A 262 20.29 6.46 5.03
CA TYR A 262 21.70 6.51 5.39
C TYR A 262 22.22 5.14 5.83
N ALA A 263 21.51 4.44 6.72
CA ALA A 263 21.89 3.10 7.16
C ALA A 263 21.97 2.12 5.98
N HIS A 264 21.00 2.17 5.06
CA HIS A 264 21.04 1.40 3.82
C HIS A 264 22.26 1.77 2.96
N ALA A 265 22.54 3.06 2.77
CA ALA A 265 23.72 3.51 2.02
C ALA A 265 25.04 3.06 2.65
N LEU A 266 25.15 3.11 3.98
CA LEU A 266 26.35 2.72 4.71
C LEU A 266 26.59 1.20 4.65
N SER A 267 25.53 0.39 4.76
CA SER A 267 25.61 -1.08 4.65
C SER A 267 26.12 -1.59 3.30
N GLN A 268 26.02 -0.76 2.25
CA GLN A 268 26.47 -1.09 0.90
C GLN A 268 27.83 -0.47 0.54
N LYS A 269 28.38 0.41 1.42
CA LYS A 269 29.60 1.20 1.16
C LYS A 269 30.81 0.36 0.74
N ASP A 270 30.97 -0.82 1.31
CA ASP A 270 32.15 -1.67 1.02
C ASP A 270 32.15 -2.23 -0.40
N HIS A 271 30.98 -2.31 -1.03
CA HIS A 271 30.82 -2.84 -2.39
C HIS A 271 30.48 -1.77 -3.42
N ASP A 272 29.75 -0.72 -3.03
CA ASP A 272 29.22 0.28 -3.95
C ASP A 272 29.13 1.67 -3.27
N LEU A 273 29.70 2.69 -3.92
CA LEU A 273 29.63 4.08 -3.45
C LEU A 273 28.39 4.82 -3.97
N HIS A 274 27.67 4.27 -4.94
CA HIS A 274 26.47 4.85 -5.54
C HIS A 274 25.34 5.12 -4.53
N PRO A 275 25.04 4.24 -3.56
CA PRO A 275 24.04 4.51 -2.53
C PRO A 275 24.34 5.77 -1.69
N LEU A 276 25.59 5.95 -1.27
CA LEU A 276 26.04 7.14 -0.53
C LEU A 276 25.90 8.42 -1.39
N ARG A 277 26.25 8.31 -2.67
CA ARG A 277 26.08 9.42 -3.61
C ARG A 277 24.62 9.78 -3.83
N ASN A 278 23.73 8.80 -4.00
CA ASN A 278 22.29 9.04 -4.12
C ASN A 278 21.73 9.68 -2.85
N TYR A 279 22.19 9.22 -1.69
CA TYR A 279 21.83 9.81 -0.41
C TYR A 279 22.20 11.30 -0.36
N LEU A 280 23.42 11.66 -0.77
CA LEU A 280 23.87 13.06 -0.86
C LEU A 280 23.19 13.86 -1.98
N ALA A 281 22.76 13.21 -3.05
CA ALA A 281 22.07 13.86 -4.16
C ALA A 281 20.64 14.31 -3.78
N ASP A 282 20.00 13.66 -2.80
CA ASP A 282 18.70 14.10 -2.27
C ASP A 282 18.91 15.25 -1.26
N GLU A 283 18.40 16.44 -1.58
CA GLU A 283 18.48 17.65 -0.72
C GLU A 283 17.65 17.53 0.56
N ARG A 284 16.71 16.58 0.59
CA ARG A 284 15.87 16.31 1.77
C ARG A 284 16.63 15.60 2.87
N ASN A 285 17.73 14.92 2.54
CA ASN A 285 18.58 14.24 3.51
C ASN A 285 19.56 15.25 4.13
N LYS A 286 19.35 15.53 5.41
CA LYS A 286 20.04 16.59 6.16
C LYS A 286 20.73 16.06 7.41
N LEU A 287 20.21 14.99 8.01
CA LEU A 287 20.64 14.51 9.33
C LEU A 287 22.06 13.95 9.30
N HIS A 288 22.38 13.09 8.34
CA HIS A 288 23.67 12.40 8.23
C HIS A 288 24.50 12.88 7.04
N ARG A 289 24.28 14.12 6.60
CA ARG A 289 24.90 14.64 5.38
C ARG A 289 26.42 14.78 5.52
N GLU A 290 26.88 15.33 6.63
CA GLU A 290 28.31 15.49 6.92
C GLU A 290 29.01 14.13 7.06
N ASP A 291 28.37 13.18 7.75
CA ASP A 291 28.89 11.83 7.91
C ASP A 291 28.96 11.07 6.59
N ALA A 292 27.94 11.21 5.73
CA ALA A 292 27.94 10.64 4.40
C ALA A 292 29.01 11.28 3.49
N GLU A 293 29.23 12.60 3.57
CA GLU A 293 30.30 13.29 2.84
C GLU A 293 31.68 12.81 3.29
N LYS A 294 31.91 12.69 4.60
CA LYS A 294 33.15 12.15 5.17
C LYS A 294 33.36 10.69 4.78
N ALA A 295 32.31 9.87 4.87
CA ALA A 295 32.39 8.46 4.49
C ALA A 295 32.71 8.29 2.99
N LEU A 296 32.16 9.15 2.15
CA LEU A 296 32.43 9.18 0.71
C LEU A 296 33.85 9.69 0.42
N SER A 297 34.30 10.76 1.08
CA SER A 297 35.65 11.31 0.90
C SER A 297 36.71 10.30 1.31
N GLU A 298 36.56 9.64 2.46
CA GLU A 298 37.47 8.58 2.92
C GLU A 298 37.55 7.42 1.92
N ALA A 299 36.44 7.07 1.27
CA ALA A 299 36.42 6.03 0.25
C ALA A 299 37.18 6.45 -1.02
N PHE A 300 37.00 7.70 -1.48
CA PHE A 300 37.76 8.25 -2.60
C PHE A 300 39.25 8.38 -2.26
N ASP A 301 39.59 8.86 -1.07
CA ASP A 301 40.98 9.05 -0.64
C ASP A 301 41.72 7.70 -0.61
N LYS A 302 41.06 6.64 -0.13
CA LYS A 302 41.60 5.27 -0.21
C LYS A 302 41.84 4.81 -1.64
N GLN A 303 40.92 5.11 -2.57
CA GLN A 303 41.10 4.75 -3.98
C GLN A 303 42.20 5.57 -4.65
N ILE A 304 42.25 6.88 -4.41
CA ILE A 304 43.30 7.78 -4.92
C ILE A 304 44.66 7.32 -4.42
N ALA A 305 44.79 7.05 -3.11
CA ALA A 305 46.02 6.53 -2.52
C ALA A 305 46.42 5.17 -3.13
N ALA A 306 45.45 4.26 -3.34
CA ALA A 306 45.70 2.98 -3.98
C ALA A 306 46.19 3.13 -5.43
N ILE A 307 45.71 4.13 -6.18
CA ILE A 307 46.18 4.42 -7.55
C ILE A 307 47.60 5.01 -7.52
N GLN A 308 47.88 5.94 -6.60
CA GLN A 308 49.19 6.60 -6.48
C GLN A 308 50.30 5.67 -5.99
N GLN A 309 49.99 4.75 -5.07
CA GLN A 309 50.97 3.81 -4.51
C GLN A 309 51.24 2.61 -5.41
N LYS A 310 50.49 2.45 -6.51
CA LYS A 310 50.60 1.28 -7.37
C LYS A 310 51.80 1.40 -8.30
N GLU A 311 52.78 0.53 -8.09
CA GLU A 311 54.01 0.50 -8.90
C GLU A 311 53.70 0.21 -10.39
N GLY A 312 54.47 0.85 -11.29
CA GLY A 312 54.37 0.65 -12.74
C GLY A 312 53.30 1.49 -13.45
N VAL A 313 52.59 2.38 -12.75
CA VAL A 313 51.65 3.34 -13.35
C VAL A 313 52.37 4.57 -13.89
N ASP A 314 52.00 5.00 -15.11
CA ASP A 314 52.46 6.26 -15.70
C ASP A 314 51.98 7.47 -14.85
N PRO A 315 52.90 8.28 -14.27
CA PRO A 315 52.54 9.38 -13.36
C PRO A 315 51.54 10.38 -13.95
N LEU A 316 51.65 10.67 -15.25
CA LEU A 316 50.75 11.62 -15.92
C LEU A 316 49.31 11.08 -15.97
N ARG A 317 49.15 9.77 -16.11
CA ARG A 317 47.84 9.13 -16.16
C ARG A 317 47.24 8.96 -14.77
N ALA A 318 48.06 8.59 -13.79
CA ALA A 318 47.64 8.56 -12.39
C ALA A 318 47.09 9.93 -11.98
N ASP A 319 47.80 11.01 -12.29
CA ASP A 319 47.35 12.39 -12.02
C ASP A 319 46.03 12.73 -12.73
N ALA A 320 45.89 12.40 -14.02
CA ALA A 320 44.64 12.62 -14.75
C ALA A 320 43.44 11.88 -14.14
N PHE A 321 43.63 10.62 -13.70
CA PHE A 321 42.57 9.86 -13.04
C PHE A 321 42.25 10.39 -11.64
N CYS A 322 43.26 10.79 -10.86
CA CYS A 322 43.04 11.42 -9.56
C CYS A 322 42.21 12.71 -9.70
N LYS A 323 42.52 13.54 -10.71
CA LYS A 323 41.73 14.75 -11.03
C LYS A 323 40.27 14.44 -11.38
N ILE A 324 40.02 13.36 -12.11
CA ILE A 324 38.65 12.93 -12.43
C ILE A 324 37.94 12.45 -11.17
N LEU A 325 38.58 11.63 -10.32
CA LEU A 325 38.01 11.17 -9.06
C LEU A 325 37.74 12.34 -8.11
N ASP A 326 38.61 13.34 -8.04
CA ASP A 326 38.39 14.57 -7.27
C ASP A 326 37.21 15.39 -7.78
N LYS A 327 37.05 15.47 -9.11
CA LYS A 327 35.90 16.16 -9.70
C LYS A 327 34.60 15.39 -9.48
N ILE A 328 34.63 14.06 -9.54
CA ILE A 328 33.49 13.19 -9.20
C ILE A 328 33.15 13.28 -7.71
N ARG A 329 34.17 13.40 -6.84
CA ARG A 329 34.00 13.59 -5.39
C ARG A 329 33.28 14.90 -5.08
N SER A 330 33.64 15.98 -5.78
CA SER A 330 33.05 17.31 -5.56
C SER A 330 31.67 17.49 -6.21
N ASP A 331 31.39 16.84 -7.33
CA ASP A 331 30.08 16.90 -7.98
C ASP A 331 29.24 15.63 -7.73
N ARG A 332 28.24 15.80 -6.88
CA ARG A 332 27.32 14.74 -6.45
C ARG A 332 26.63 14.03 -7.63
N LYS A 333 26.41 14.71 -8.76
CA LYS A 333 25.72 14.17 -9.95
C LYS A 333 26.64 13.52 -10.98
N LEU A 334 27.95 13.76 -10.93
CA LEU A 334 28.89 13.29 -11.96
C LEU A 334 29.31 11.83 -11.79
N GLY A 335 28.85 10.93 -12.65
CA GLY A 335 29.45 9.58 -12.78
C GLY A 335 30.72 9.59 -13.63
N LEU A 336 31.53 8.53 -13.56
CA LEU A 336 32.45 8.21 -14.64
C LEU A 336 31.64 7.54 -15.75
N TYR A 337 31.32 8.30 -16.79
CA TYR A 337 30.59 7.80 -17.95
C TYR A 337 31.55 7.23 -18.98
N ILE A 338 31.41 5.94 -19.27
CA ILE A 338 32.17 5.25 -20.31
C ILE A 338 31.26 5.05 -21.51
N TYR A 339 31.68 5.59 -22.65
CA TYR A 339 31.02 5.39 -23.92
C TYR A 339 31.87 4.51 -24.83
N LEU A 340 31.26 3.45 -25.35
CA LEU A 340 31.90 2.44 -26.19
C LEU A 340 31.30 2.51 -27.59
N ASN A 341 32.11 2.92 -28.56
CA ASN A 341 31.68 3.16 -29.94
C ASN A 341 32.42 2.25 -30.95
N GLU A 342 31.65 1.49 -31.74
CA GLU A 342 32.17 0.74 -32.89
C GLU A 342 32.04 1.60 -34.15
N ILE A 343 33.16 2.12 -34.65
CA ILE A 343 33.22 2.82 -35.93
C ILE A 343 33.11 1.77 -37.04
N LYS A 344 31.99 1.78 -37.75
CA LYS A 344 31.79 0.93 -38.92
C LYS A 344 32.82 1.26 -40.00
N ASN A 345 33.40 0.22 -40.59
CA ASN A 345 34.26 0.36 -41.75
C ASN A 345 33.46 -0.06 -42.99
N ASP A 346 33.08 0.90 -43.83
CA ASP A 346 32.24 0.67 -45.02
C ASP A 346 32.86 -0.28 -46.06
N GLN A 347 34.16 -0.58 -45.91
CA GLN A 347 34.90 -1.52 -46.74
C GLN A 347 34.68 -2.99 -46.33
N LEU A 348 34.11 -3.26 -45.15
CA LEU A 348 33.76 -4.60 -44.68
C LEU A 348 32.38 -4.98 -45.24
N LYS A 349 32.31 -5.37 -46.52
CA LYS A 349 31.10 -5.88 -47.18
C LYS A 349 31.23 -7.39 -47.43
N GLY A 350 30.45 -8.20 -46.72
CA GLY A 350 30.37 -9.66 -46.90
C GLY A 350 29.33 -10.29 -45.98
N GLU A 351 28.68 -11.38 -46.42
CA GLU A 351 27.64 -12.11 -45.67
C GLU A 351 28.14 -12.61 -44.30
N ASP A 352 29.41 -13.04 -44.22
CA ASP A 352 30.06 -13.51 -42.98
C ASP A 352 30.15 -12.44 -41.87
N PHE A 353 30.07 -11.15 -42.22
CA PHE A 353 30.14 -10.05 -41.25
C PHE A 353 28.76 -9.62 -40.73
N GLN A 354 27.68 -10.04 -41.41
CA GLN A 354 26.31 -9.71 -41.03
C GLN A 354 25.74 -10.66 -39.97
N GLU A 355 26.30 -11.86 -39.79
CA GLU A 355 25.73 -12.86 -38.86
C GLU A 355 26.07 -12.62 -37.38
N ILE A 356 27.21 -12.01 -37.05
CA ILE A 356 27.46 -11.62 -35.66
C ILE A 356 26.74 -10.29 -35.43
N ASN A 357 25.63 -10.34 -34.70
CA ASN A 357 24.84 -9.17 -34.33
C ASN A 357 25.75 -8.11 -33.68
N VAL A 358 25.78 -6.89 -34.23
CA VAL A 358 26.55 -5.75 -33.69
C VAL A 358 26.22 -5.54 -32.20
N GLY A 359 24.98 -5.82 -31.81
CA GLY A 359 24.54 -5.81 -30.41
C GLY A 359 25.34 -6.77 -29.53
N ASP A 360 25.52 -8.02 -29.96
CA ASP A 360 26.24 -9.04 -29.19
C ASP A 360 27.71 -8.68 -28.99
N ARG A 361 28.36 -8.11 -30.03
CA ARG A 361 29.75 -7.65 -29.92
C ARG A 361 29.87 -6.49 -28.94
N LYS A 362 28.96 -5.51 -29.03
CA LYS A 362 28.93 -4.37 -28.12
C LYS A 362 28.71 -4.83 -26.68
N ASP A 363 27.76 -5.74 -26.45
CA ASP A 363 27.46 -6.28 -25.11
C ASP A 363 28.64 -7.09 -24.53
N ARG A 364 29.33 -7.88 -25.36
CA ARG A 364 30.55 -8.59 -24.95
C ARG A 364 31.68 -7.63 -24.60
N ALA A 365 31.88 -6.59 -25.42
CA ALA A 365 32.86 -5.54 -25.15
C ALA A 365 32.55 -4.80 -23.85
N VAL A 366 31.30 -4.38 -23.64
CA VAL A 366 30.83 -3.75 -22.39
C VAL A 366 31.09 -4.67 -21.20
N LYS A 367 30.66 -5.94 -21.23
CA LYS A 367 30.89 -6.89 -20.11
C LYS A 367 32.36 -7.06 -19.74
N ARG A 368 33.28 -7.03 -20.72
CA ARG A 368 34.73 -7.14 -20.48
C ARG A 368 35.31 -5.85 -19.93
N VAL A 369 34.99 -4.71 -20.54
CA VAL A 369 35.39 -3.38 -20.06
C VAL A 369 34.89 -3.16 -18.64
N SER A 370 33.62 -3.47 -18.36
CA SER A 370 33.06 -3.45 -17.01
C SER A 370 33.87 -4.29 -16.05
N ARG A 371 34.12 -5.58 -16.33
CA ARG A 371 34.89 -6.44 -15.43
C ARG A 371 36.27 -5.90 -15.10
N LYS A 372 36.98 -5.38 -16.11
CA LYS A 372 38.35 -4.91 -15.92
C LYS A 372 38.40 -3.54 -15.25
N VAL A 373 37.52 -2.61 -15.62
CA VAL A 373 37.41 -1.33 -14.93
C VAL A 373 36.98 -1.55 -13.47
N LEU A 374 36.05 -2.46 -13.21
CA LEU A 374 35.59 -2.82 -11.86
C LEU A 374 36.62 -3.59 -11.02
N SER A 375 37.65 -4.16 -11.63
CA SER A 375 38.79 -4.73 -10.88
C SER A 375 39.72 -3.67 -10.30
N VAL A 376 39.55 -2.42 -10.71
CA VAL A 376 40.38 -1.28 -10.28
C VAL A 376 39.54 -0.27 -9.52
N LEU A 377 38.37 0.09 -10.07
CA LEU A 377 37.44 1.04 -9.49
C LEU A 377 36.31 0.28 -8.81
N GLN A 378 35.85 0.77 -7.66
CA GLN A 378 34.69 0.15 -7.01
C GLN A 378 33.44 0.23 -7.91
N PRO A 379 32.56 -0.79 -7.87
CA PRO A 379 31.21 -0.71 -8.41
C PRO A 379 30.51 0.60 -8.00
N GLY A 380 29.75 1.19 -8.94
CA GLY A 380 28.99 2.43 -8.71
C GLY A 380 29.63 3.73 -9.17
N LEU A 381 30.96 3.77 -9.34
CA LEU A 381 31.65 4.93 -9.91
C LEU A 381 31.50 5.00 -11.43
N VAL A 382 31.31 3.84 -12.06
CA VAL A 382 31.32 3.65 -13.51
C VAL A 382 29.90 3.45 -14.01
N ARG A 383 29.46 4.27 -14.97
CA ARG A 383 28.23 4.04 -15.73
C ARG A 383 28.57 3.91 -17.20
N PHE A 384 28.05 2.85 -17.84
CA PHE A 384 28.18 2.66 -19.27
C PHE A 384 27.01 3.34 -19.98
N LEU A 385 27.30 4.19 -20.95
CA LEU A 385 26.30 4.88 -21.76
C LEU A 385 25.92 4.00 -22.96
N ALA A 386 24.61 3.74 -23.12
CA ALA A 386 24.11 2.83 -24.16
C ALA A 386 23.95 3.51 -25.53
N LEU A 387 23.78 4.84 -25.58
CA LEU A 387 23.31 5.59 -26.75
C LEU A 387 24.35 6.56 -27.31
N THR A 388 24.38 6.70 -28.64
CA THR A 388 25.24 7.62 -29.40
C THR A 388 24.93 9.09 -29.10
N SER A 389 23.68 9.43 -28.77
CA SER A 389 23.26 10.80 -28.43
C SER A 389 23.79 11.30 -27.08
N GLU A 390 24.51 10.46 -26.31
CA GLU A 390 25.06 10.81 -25.00
C GLU A 390 26.59 10.86 -24.99
N GLU A 391 27.26 10.79 -26.16
CA GLU A 391 28.73 10.81 -26.26
C GLU A 391 29.37 12.06 -25.62
N ASP A 392 28.67 13.20 -25.65
CA ASP A 392 29.15 14.45 -25.05
C ASP A 392 29.19 14.39 -23.52
N ARG A 393 28.41 13.49 -22.91
CA ARG A 393 28.40 13.26 -21.45
C ARG A 393 29.48 12.27 -21.00
N ALA A 394 30.16 11.59 -21.93
CA ALA A 394 31.14 10.57 -21.63
C ALA A 394 32.48 11.17 -21.18
N ASN A 395 32.95 10.77 -20.00
CA ASN A 395 34.29 11.10 -19.52
C ASN A 395 35.37 10.26 -20.21
N LEU A 396 35.02 9.03 -20.60
CA LEU A 396 35.90 8.11 -21.29
C LEU A 396 35.19 7.59 -22.53
N VAL A 397 35.65 8.05 -23.70
CA VAL A 397 35.17 7.55 -24.99
C VAL A 397 36.17 6.53 -25.50
N ILE A 398 35.75 5.28 -25.67
CA ILE A 398 36.54 4.21 -26.26
C ILE A 398 35.93 3.89 -27.62
N THR A 399 36.75 3.99 -28.67
CA THR A 399 36.35 3.72 -30.05
C THR A 399 37.17 2.55 -30.60
N TRP A 400 36.51 1.57 -31.24
CA TRP A 400 37.18 0.67 -32.18
C TRP A 400 36.85 1.04 -33.60
N LYS A 401 37.76 0.68 -34.49
CA LYS A 401 37.49 0.37 -35.89
C LYS A 401 38.14 -0.95 -36.27
N LEU A 402 37.39 -1.82 -36.95
CA LEU A 402 37.93 -3.00 -37.60
C LEU A 402 38.47 -2.58 -38.98
N LEU A 403 39.74 -2.86 -39.22
CA LEU A 403 40.49 -2.55 -40.43
C LEU A 403 40.70 -3.84 -41.24
N ASN A 404 40.89 -3.66 -42.55
CA ASN A 404 41.30 -4.64 -43.58
C ASN A 404 41.05 -6.12 -43.22
N PRO A 405 39.99 -6.74 -43.77
CA PRO A 405 39.76 -8.17 -43.57
C PRO A 405 40.92 -8.95 -44.20
N ARG A 406 41.49 -9.89 -43.44
CA ARG A 406 42.49 -10.87 -43.89
C ARG A 406 41.83 -12.26 -43.96
N PRO A 407 42.40 -13.22 -44.73
CA PRO A 407 41.91 -14.59 -44.76
C PRO A 407 41.75 -15.19 -43.35
N ASN A 408 40.81 -16.11 -43.17
CA ASN A 408 40.50 -16.81 -41.90
C ASN A 408 39.90 -15.92 -40.79
N ASN A 409 39.05 -14.94 -41.13
CA ASN A 409 38.38 -14.06 -40.16
C ASN A 409 39.35 -13.31 -39.23
N VAL A 410 40.47 -12.86 -39.78
CA VAL A 410 41.49 -12.05 -39.11
C VAL A 410 41.32 -10.60 -39.54
N TYR A 411 41.32 -9.68 -38.58
CA TYR A 411 41.16 -8.24 -38.77
C TYR A 411 42.31 -7.50 -38.12
N ASP A 412 42.71 -6.39 -38.75
CA ASP A 412 43.50 -5.39 -38.04
C ASP A 412 42.54 -4.53 -37.22
N ILE A 413 42.94 -4.07 -36.04
CA ILE A 413 42.05 -3.33 -35.13
C ILE A 413 42.71 -2.02 -34.79
N GLN A 414 42.03 -0.93 -35.12
CA GLN A 414 42.39 0.39 -34.64
C GLN A 414 41.54 0.71 -33.44
N TRP A 415 42.17 1.03 -32.32
CA TRP A 415 41.48 1.52 -31.14
C TRP A 415 41.95 2.93 -30.83
N SER A 416 41.02 3.74 -30.35
CA SER A 416 41.39 4.98 -29.69
C SER A 416 40.54 5.22 -28.46
N TYR A 417 41.15 5.82 -27.45
CA TYR A 417 40.40 6.30 -26.30
C TYR A 417 40.70 7.77 -26.07
N THR A 418 39.66 8.47 -25.64
CA THR A 418 39.70 9.90 -25.33
C THR A 418 39.17 10.08 -23.92
N LEU A 419 40.00 10.66 -23.06
CA LEU A 419 39.63 11.05 -21.70
C LEU A 419 39.25 12.53 -21.71
N LYS A 420 37.97 12.82 -21.47
CA LYS A 420 37.40 14.16 -21.41
C LYS A 420 37.22 14.59 -19.95
N ALA A 421 37.27 15.89 -19.71
CA ALA A 421 36.85 16.42 -18.42
C ALA A 421 35.35 16.17 -18.20
N PRO A 422 34.93 15.87 -16.95
CA PRO A 422 33.52 15.84 -16.61
C PRO A 422 32.85 17.17 -16.95
N GLN A 423 31.83 17.16 -17.81
CA GLN A 423 31.02 18.35 -18.08
C GLN A 423 29.97 18.52 -16.98
N SER A 424 29.94 19.68 -16.33
CA SER A 424 28.91 19.93 -15.29
C SER A 424 27.54 19.99 -15.97
N SER A 425 26.58 19.24 -15.43
CA SER A 425 25.22 19.18 -15.98
C SER A 425 24.40 20.48 -15.81
N SER A 426 24.96 21.49 -15.11
CA SER A 426 24.26 22.73 -14.74
C SER A 426 24.40 23.89 -15.72
N GLU A 427 25.26 23.81 -16.73
CA GLU A 427 25.42 24.89 -17.70
C GLU A 427 24.49 24.71 -18.91
N SER A 428 23.33 25.33 -18.80
CA SER A 428 22.36 25.47 -19.88
C SER A 428 22.85 26.47 -20.94
N GLN A 429 23.09 25.97 -22.15
CA GLN A 429 22.82 26.62 -23.45
C GLN A 429 23.66 27.86 -23.85
N SER A 430 24.98 27.79 -23.71
CA SER A 430 25.84 28.47 -24.70
C SER A 430 26.66 27.41 -25.42
N PRO A 431 26.98 27.57 -26.72
CA PRO A 431 27.90 26.68 -27.42
C PRO A 431 29.27 26.87 -26.80
N VAL A 432 29.54 26.14 -25.71
CA VAL A 432 30.83 26.11 -25.05
C VAL A 432 31.78 25.44 -26.04
N GLU A 433 32.85 26.17 -26.37
CA GLU A 433 33.94 25.66 -27.20
C GLU A 433 34.40 24.32 -26.62
N PRO A 434 34.51 23.24 -27.43
CA PRO A 434 34.76 21.91 -26.90
C PRO A 434 36.05 21.90 -26.09
N GLU A 435 35.94 21.61 -24.79
CA GLU A 435 37.09 21.48 -23.91
C GLU A 435 38.07 20.47 -24.52
N LYS A 436 39.34 20.87 -24.59
CA LYS A 436 40.40 20.00 -25.13
C LYS A 436 40.46 18.73 -24.28
N PRO A 437 40.52 17.53 -24.90
CA PRO A 437 40.61 16.29 -24.16
C PRO A 437 41.89 16.29 -23.33
N PHE A 438 41.82 15.74 -22.12
CA PHE A 438 43.00 15.57 -21.28
C PHE A 438 44.03 14.67 -21.95
N PHE A 439 43.55 13.65 -22.66
CA PHE A 439 44.40 12.66 -23.29
C PHE A 439 43.65 11.95 -24.42
N THR A 440 44.30 11.81 -25.57
CA THR A 440 43.86 10.94 -26.68
C THR A 440 45.01 10.06 -27.11
N LYS A 441 44.74 8.76 -27.25
CA LYS A 441 45.72 7.80 -27.78
C LYS A 441 45.06 6.89 -28.79
N THR A 442 45.77 6.67 -29.89
CA THR A 442 45.38 5.76 -30.97
C THR A 442 46.45 4.70 -31.12
N GLN A 443 46.04 3.43 -31.20
CA GLN A 443 46.92 2.30 -31.48
C GLN A 443 46.29 1.40 -32.54
N ILE A 444 47.14 0.81 -33.38
CA ILE A 444 46.74 -0.14 -34.42
C ILE A 444 47.39 -1.47 -34.08
N PHE A 445 46.58 -2.51 -33.98
CA PHE A 445 47.01 -3.87 -33.75
C PHE A 445 46.80 -4.69 -35.00
N GLN A 446 47.85 -5.38 -35.44
CA GLN A 446 47.82 -6.17 -36.66
C GLN A 446 47.56 -7.65 -36.36
N ASN A 447 46.94 -8.37 -37.31
CA ASN A 447 46.78 -9.83 -37.31
C ASN A 447 46.00 -10.42 -36.10
N LYS A 448 44.74 -10.02 -35.89
CA LYS A 448 43.91 -10.58 -34.81
C LYS A 448 42.63 -11.22 -35.32
N SER A 449 42.37 -12.48 -34.97
CA SER A 449 41.08 -13.14 -35.27
C SER A 449 39.92 -12.41 -34.56
N VAL A 450 38.66 -12.67 -34.91
CA VAL A 450 37.50 -12.12 -34.17
C VAL A 450 37.56 -12.48 -32.67
N ALA A 451 37.96 -13.70 -32.32
CA ALA A 451 38.25 -14.07 -30.92
C ALA A 451 39.47 -13.31 -30.36
N GLY A 452 40.45 -13.01 -31.23
CA GLY A 452 41.59 -12.14 -30.96
C GLY A 452 41.22 -10.68 -30.72
N VAL A 453 40.15 -10.13 -31.33
CA VAL A 453 39.59 -8.79 -31.03
C VAL A 453 39.18 -8.72 -29.56
N GLU A 454 38.56 -9.79 -29.08
CA GLU A 454 38.10 -9.86 -27.70
C GLU A 454 39.26 -9.98 -26.69
N ASN A 455 40.34 -10.69 -27.05
CA ASN A 455 41.59 -10.68 -26.28
C ASN A 455 42.39 -9.38 -26.44
N LEU A 456 42.19 -8.65 -27.53
CA LEU A 456 42.77 -7.32 -27.74
C LEU A 456 42.11 -6.30 -26.83
N LEU A 457 40.80 -6.39 -26.64
CA LEU A 457 40.05 -5.66 -25.62
C LEU A 457 40.71 -5.82 -24.25
N ASN A 458 41.08 -7.05 -23.88
CA ASN A 458 41.83 -7.30 -22.65
C ASN A 458 43.24 -6.70 -22.70
N LEU A 459 43.99 -6.84 -23.80
CA LEU A 459 45.33 -6.26 -23.95
C LEU A 459 45.33 -4.73 -23.96
N ILE A 460 44.27 -4.09 -24.42
CA ILE A 460 44.16 -2.63 -24.46
C ILE A 460 43.55 -2.12 -23.16
N LEU A 461 42.60 -2.83 -22.56
CA LEU A 461 42.24 -2.58 -21.17
C LEU A 461 43.44 -2.86 -20.26
N ASP A 462 44.34 -3.76 -20.60
CA ASP A 462 45.63 -3.90 -19.94
C ASP A 462 46.51 -2.72 -20.35
N ASP A 463 46.70 -2.30 -21.59
CA ASP A 463 47.52 -1.10 -21.86
C ASP A 463 46.94 0.20 -21.23
N LEU A 464 45.62 0.25 -21.03
CA LEU A 464 44.85 1.38 -20.48
C LEU A 464 44.66 1.24 -18.97
N LEU A 465 44.76 0.05 -18.37
CA LEU A 465 44.60 -0.18 -16.92
C LEU A 465 45.86 -0.74 -16.26
N HIS A 466 46.74 -1.40 -16.99
CA HIS A 466 48.07 -1.85 -16.57
C HIS A 466 49.10 -0.72 -16.64
N LYS A 467 49.05 0.18 -17.65
CA LYS A 467 49.88 1.40 -17.65
C LYS A 467 49.26 2.58 -16.90
N THR A 468 47.97 2.51 -16.58
CA THR A 468 47.25 3.57 -15.85
C THR A 468 46.87 3.15 -14.42
N PHE A 469 46.83 1.86 -14.14
CA PHE A 469 46.50 1.29 -12.83
C PHE A 469 47.34 0.06 -12.47
N GLY A 470 48.45 -0.26 -13.14
CA GLY A 470 49.45 -1.23 -12.67
C GLY A 470 49.04 -2.71 -12.72
N SER A 471 49.90 -3.49 -13.37
CA SER A 471 50.02 -4.95 -13.41
C SER A 471 51.02 -5.65 -12.49
N VAL A 472 50.58 -6.38 -11.47
CA VAL A 472 51.21 -7.69 -11.20
C VAL A 472 50.13 -8.72 -11.44
N ILE A 473 50.14 -9.29 -12.64
CA ILE A 473 49.55 -10.61 -12.88
C ILE A 473 50.68 -11.38 -13.57
N GLU A 474 51.43 -12.14 -12.78
CA GLU A 474 52.10 -13.31 -13.32
C GLU A 474 51.03 -14.14 -14.03
N ILE A 475 51.28 -14.37 -15.31
CA ILE A 475 50.59 -15.38 -16.10
C ILE A 475 50.92 -16.71 -15.40
N MET A 476 50.09 -17.13 -14.45
CA MET A 476 50.05 -18.53 -14.05
C MET A 476 49.55 -19.30 -15.26
N ASP A 477 50.42 -20.18 -15.76
CA ASP A 477 50.08 -21.27 -16.67
C ASP A 477 48.78 -21.94 -16.19
N LEU A 478 47.71 -21.76 -16.95
CA LEU A 478 46.59 -22.70 -16.92
C LEU A 478 46.98 -23.87 -17.83
N PRO A 479 46.88 -25.12 -17.34
CA PRO A 479 47.35 -26.28 -18.06
C PRO A 479 46.53 -26.49 -19.33
N ASN A 480 47.20 -26.99 -20.37
CA ASN A 480 46.59 -27.58 -21.54
C ASN A 480 45.42 -28.48 -21.10
N LEU A 481 44.20 -28.09 -21.47
CA LEU A 481 43.13 -29.05 -21.64
C LEU A 481 43.45 -29.78 -22.95
N GLU A 482 44.25 -30.84 -22.82
CA GLU A 482 44.29 -31.91 -23.80
C GLU A 482 42.87 -32.46 -23.99
N GLU A 483 42.52 -32.63 -25.26
CA GLU A 483 41.39 -33.42 -25.71
C GLU A 483 41.54 -34.85 -25.19
N ASP A 484 40.70 -35.23 -24.22
CA ASP A 484 40.47 -36.66 -23.97
C ASP A 484 39.46 -37.17 -25.00
N ASN A 485 40.00 -37.93 -25.95
CA ASN A 485 39.25 -38.91 -26.74
C ASN A 485 38.78 -40.04 -25.81
N ASN A 486 37.47 -40.13 -25.59
CA ASN A 486 36.68 -41.37 -25.61
C ASN A 486 35.18 -41.10 -25.59
#